data_AF-A0A374C5S1-F1
#
_entry.id   AF-A0A374C5S1-F1
#
_cell.length_a   1.000
_cell.length_b   1.000
_cell.length_c   1.000
_cell.angle_alpha   90.00
_cell.angle_beta   90.00
_cell.angle_gamma   90.00
#
_symmetry.space_group_name_H-M   'P 1'
#
loop_
_entity.id
_entity.type
_entity.pdbx_description
1 polymer ?
#
loop_
_entity_poly.entity_id
_entity_poly.type
_entity_poly.pdbx_seq_one_letter_code
_entity_poly.pdbx_strand_id
1 'polypeptide(L)'
;MADQQKKSCTESADLYEDLLKCPGAKRLPGTGRKVYISPRRWITQLAKPQLEKAASMKDYLVIKESHKMAADKKFIVAYLSTDKSNFSSESQGENGSKTMLNKLALTFPGTEEEQSALASMLLNEDIIALIPQRNGKCRQFGDDNFECSVAPAQSSGSSVTDETNTTVELSVGCETLPPFYYGDIPTSEGTYSGETGELKVTTGKV
;
A
#
# COMPACT_ATOMS: atom_id res chain seq x y z
N MET A 1 -49.04 4.65 9.85
CA MET A 1 -48.01 5.67 9.58
C MET A 1 -46.84 5.31 10.50
N ALA A 2 -45.84 4.63 9.97
CA ALA A 2 -44.71 4.14 10.75
C ALA A 2 -43.70 5.27 10.93
N ASP A 3 -43.47 5.62 12.19
CA ASP A 3 -42.54 6.62 12.67
C ASP A 3 -41.11 6.25 12.22
N GLN A 4 -40.52 7.08 11.35
CA GLN A 4 -39.13 6.94 10.94
C GLN A 4 -38.26 7.37 12.11
N GLN A 5 -37.67 6.38 12.76
CA GLN A 5 -36.58 6.54 13.71
C GLN A 5 -35.49 7.42 13.10
N LYS A 6 -35.38 8.66 13.61
CA LYS A 6 -34.26 9.58 13.35
C LYS A 6 -32.95 8.82 13.57
N LYS A 7 -32.26 8.46 12.49
CA LYS A 7 -30.83 8.13 12.53
C LYS A 7 -30.09 9.40 12.95
N SER A 8 -29.71 9.50 14.20
CA SER A 8 -28.80 10.53 14.67
C SER A 8 -27.42 10.29 14.06
N CYS A 9 -26.79 11.34 13.54
CA CYS A 9 -25.42 11.32 12.99
C CYS A 9 -24.38 11.11 14.11
N THR A 10 -24.38 9.93 14.73
CA THR A 10 -23.58 9.61 15.92
C THR A 10 -22.57 8.49 15.65
N GLU A 11 -22.18 8.28 14.39
CA GLU A 11 -21.20 7.24 14.00
C GLU A 11 -19.81 7.80 13.65
N SER A 12 -19.55 9.08 13.91
CA SER A 12 -18.20 9.63 13.86
C SER A 12 -17.63 9.62 15.28
N ALA A 13 -16.76 8.66 15.60
CA ALA A 13 -16.05 8.65 16.86
C ALA A 13 -15.14 9.89 16.91
N ASP A 14 -15.30 10.72 17.95
CA ASP A 14 -14.44 11.89 18.16
C ASP A 14 -13.06 11.45 18.66
N LEU A 15 -12.19 11.09 17.71
CA LEU A 15 -10.86 10.55 17.94
C LEU A 15 -9.75 11.62 17.79
N TYR A 16 -10.09 12.90 17.75
CA TYR A 16 -9.11 13.96 17.51
C TYR A 16 -8.21 14.18 18.75
N GLU A 17 -6.90 14.04 18.57
CA GLU A 17 -5.87 14.29 19.60
C GLU A 17 -4.82 15.30 19.10
N ASP A 18 -4.14 16.00 20.02
CA ASP A 18 -3.08 16.97 19.70
C ASP A 18 -1.90 16.30 18.98
N LEU A 19 -1.62 16.74 17.74
CA LEU A 19 -0.45 16.32 16.96
C LEU A 19 0.81 17.07 17.40
N LEU A 20 1.45 16.62 18.48
CA LEU A 20 2.70 17.20 18.97
C LEU A 20 3.88 16.91 18.03
N LYS A 21 4.56 17.96 17.56
CA LYS A 21 5.83 17.85 16.83
C LYS A 21 6.98 17.68 17.81
N CYS A 22 7.41 16.44 18.08
CA CYS A 22 8.61 16.19 18.87
C CYS A 22 9.87 16.69 18.11
N PRO A 23 10.61 17.68 18.65
CA PRO A 23 11.89 18.11 18.08
C PRO A 23 12.89 16.94 18.13
N GLY A 24 13.50 16.59 16.99
CA GLY A 24 14.48 15.51 16.90
C GLY A 24 13.95 14.14 16.48
N ALA A 25 12.63 13.96 16.30
CA ALA A 25 12.09 12.73 15.74
C ALA A 25 12.55 12.57 14.27
N LYS A 26 13.42 11.58 14.00
CA LYS A 26 13.87 11.25 12.65
C LYS A 26 12.69 10.80 11.80
N ARG A 27 12.25 11.66 10.88
CA ARG A 27 11.35 11.30 9.79
C ARG A 27 12.21 11.01 8.58
N LEU A 28 12.38 9.74 8.25
CA LEU A 28 13.13 9.32 7.07
C LEU A 28 12.20 9.41 5.85
N PRO A 29 12.47 10.31 4.89
CA PRO A 29 11.71 10.37 3.66
C PRO A 29 12.07 9.18 2.76
N GLY A 30 11.14 8.85 1.87
CA GLY A 30 11.29 7.81 0.86
C GLY A 30 10.65 6.47 1.23
N THR A 31 10.55 5.63 0.22
CA THR A 31 10.06 4.26 0.31
C THR A 31 11.23 3.31 0.58
N GLY A 32 10.93 2.07 0.97
CA GLY A 32 11.90 1.01 1.17
C GLY A 32 12.44 0.47 -0.16
N ARG A 33 13.38 -0.47 -0.08
CA ARG A 33 14.03 -1.10 -1.25
C ARG A 33 13.20 -2.21 -1.92
N LYS A 34 12.01 -2.50 -1.40
CA LYS A 34 11.17 -3.60 -1.85
C LYS A 34 9.73 -3.15 -1.89
N VAL A 35 8.94 -3.78 -2.75
CA VAL A 35 7.48 -3.70 -2.76
C VAL A 35 6.92 -5.11 -2.85
N TYR A 36 5.80 -5.34 -2.18
CA TYR A 36 5.06 -6.59 -2.25
C TYR A 36 3.81 -6.35 -3.09
N ILE A 37 3.68 -7.06 -4.20
CA ILE A 37 2.57 -6.89 -5.13
C ILE A 37 1.79 -8.19 -5.19
N SER A 38 0.47 -8.12 -5.15
CA SER A 38 -0.40 -9.26 -5.42
C SER A 38 -1.55 -8.82 -6.30
N PRO A 39 -1.90 -9.55 -7.36
CA PRO A 39 -3.18 -9.39 -8.04
C PRO A 39 -4.33 -9.48 -7.04
N ARG A 40 -5.33 -8.60 -7.16
CA ARG A 40 -6.54 -8.59 -6.32
C ARG A 40 -7.25 -9.94 -6.35
N ARG A 41 -7.25 -10.61 -7.51
CA ARG A 41 -7.81 -11.97 -7.72
C ARG A 41 -7.18 -13.05 -6.84
N TRP A 42 -5.98 -12.85 -6.31
CA TRP A 42 -5.34 -13.81 -5.39
C TRP A 42 -5.78 -13.61 -3.95
N ILE A 43 -6.45 -12.50 -3.62
CA ILE A 43 -6.91 -12.19 -2.28
C ILE A 43 -8.39 -12.53 -2.19
N THR A 44 -8.74 -13.51 -1.37
CA THR A 44 -10.13 -13.90 -1.12
C THR A 44 -10.85 -12.90 -0.20
N GLN A 45 -10.13 -12.34 0.77
CA GLN A 45 -10.67 -11.33 1.69
C GLN A 45 -9.60 -10.29 2.00
N LEU A 46 -9.88 -9.05 1.63
CA LEU A 46 -9.08 -7.89 2.05
C LEU A 46 -9.40 -7.54 3.50
N ALA A 47 -8.34 -7.22 4.25
CA ALA A 47 -8.45 -6.74 5.61
C ALA A 47 -8.69 -5.23 5.55
N LYS A 48 -9.62 -4.74 6.36
CA LYS A 48 -10.06 -3.33 6.34
C LYS A 48 -9.38 -2.53 7.47
N PRO A 49 -9.15 -1.23 7.27
CA PRO A 49 -8.66 -0.36 8.34
C PRO A 49 -9.68 -0.28 9.48
N GLN A 50 -9.21 0.03 10.69
CA GLN A 50 -10.11 0.09 11.87
C GLN A 50 -11.13 1.23 11.78
N LEU A 51 -10.81 2.36 11.14
CA LEU A 51 -11.68 3.54 10.97
C LEU A 51 -12.38 3.90 12.30
N GLU A 52 -13.69 4.09 12.29
CA GLU A 52 -14.53 4.44 13.46
C GLU A 52 -14.47 3.43 14.61
N LYS A 53 -13.92 2.22 14.39
CA LYS A 53 -13.70 1.22 15.44
C LYS A 53 -12.34 1.33 16.12
N ALA A 54 -11.52 2.31 15.73
CA ALA A 54 -10.20 2.50 16.31
C ALA A 54 -10.28 3.00 17.76
N ALA A 55 -9.40 2.47 18.61
CA ALA A 55 -9.31 2.88 20.01
C ALA A 55 -8.56 4.22 20.20
N SER A 56 -7.85 4.69 19.17
CA SER A 56 -7.09 5.94 19.18
C SER A 56 -6.90 6.48 17.76
N MET A 57 -6.58 7.79 17.64
CA MET A 57 -6.31 8.44 16.35
C MET A 57 -5.21 7.73 15.54
N LYS A 58 -4.23 7.14 16.22
CA LYS A 58 -3.10 6.43 15.60
C LYS A 58 -3.51 5.11 14.95
N ASP A 59 -4.56 4.49 15.46
CA ASP A 59 -5.06 3.20 14.98
C ASP A 59 -6.11 3.35 13.87
N TYR A 60 -6.61 4.57 13.64
CA TYR A 60 -7.68 4.85 12.67
C TYR A 60 -7.37 4.31 11.27
N LEU A 61 -6.15 4.53 10.79
CA LEU A 61 -5.67 4.08 9.47
C LEU A 61 -4.80 2.82 9.55
N VAL A 62 -4.98 1.96 10.55
CA VAL A 62 -4.20 0.72 10.70
C VAL A 62 -5.04 -0.49 10.33
N ILE A 63 -4.48 -1.35 9.47
CA ILE A 63 -4.98 -2.69 9.16
C ILE A 63 -4.20 -3.68 10.02
N LYS A 64 -4.84 -4.15 11.10
CA LYS A 64 -4.23 -5.09 12.06
C LYS A 64 -4.26 -6.55 11.58
N GLU A 65 -5.23 -6.91 10.76
CA GLU A 65 -5.43 -8.27 10.29
C GLU A 65 -4.70 -8.56 8.98
N SER A 66 -4.29 -9.82 8.78
CA SER A 66 -3.69 -10.28 7.54
C SER A 66 -4.73 -10.47 6.44
N HIS A 67 -4.37 -10.17 5.19
CA HIS A 67 -5.20 -10.53 4.04
C HIS A 67 -5.34 -12.05 3.89
N LYS A 68 -6.55 -12.53 3.58
CA LYS A 68 -6.76 -13.95 3.27
C LYS A 68 -6.45 -14.19 1.80
N MET A 69 -5.29 -14.79 1.55
CA MET A 69 -4.88 -15.23 0.22
C MET A 69 -5.62 -16.51 -0.18
N ALA A 70 -5.86 -16.69 -1.48
CA ALA A 70 -6.26 -17.96 -2.05
C ALA A 70 -5.15 -19.01 -1.83
N ALA A 71 -5.52 -20.30 -1.79
CA ALA A 71 -4.58 -21.38 -1.56
C ALA A 71 -3.37 -21.30 -2.51
N ASP A 72 -2.17 -21.50 -1.96
CA ASP A 72 -0.87 -21.46 -2.64
C ASP A 72 -0.49 -20.14 -3.33
N LYS A 73 -1.29 -19.07 -3.18
CA LYS A 73 -0.94 -17.74 -3.68
C LYS A 73 -0.17 -16.94 -2.64
N LYS A 74 0.83 -16.22 -3.11
CA LYS A 74 1.78 -15.45 -2.29
C LYS A 74 2.02 -14.09 -2.95
N PHE A 75 2.45 -13.11 -2.17
CA PHE A 75 2.87 -11.82 -2.69
C PHE A 75 4.16 -11.97 -3.52
N ILE A 76 4.18 -11.29 -4.66
CA ILE A 76 5.35 -11.12 -5.51
C ILE A 76 6.23 -10.05 -4.86
N VAL A 77 7.49 -10.36 -4.62
CA VAL A 77 8.48 -9.41 -4.10
C VAL A 77 9.20 -8.81 -5.29
N ALA A 78 9.13 -7.49 -5.43
CA ALA A 78 9.90 -6.76 -6.43
C ALA A 78 10.83 -5.76 -5.76
N TYR A 79 12.08 -5.71 -6.21
CA TYR A 79 13.13 -4.88 -5.63
C TYR A 79 13.19 -3.53 -6.36
N LEU A 80 13.11 -2.45 -5.61
CA LEU A 80 13.05 -1.08 -6.12
C LEU A 80 14.42 -0.43 -6.15
N SER A 81 14.61 0.52 -7.07
CA SER A 81 15.74 1.44 -7.04
C SER A 81 15.60 2.38 -5.84
N THR A 82 16.65 2.45 -5.03
CA THR A 82 16.62 2.92 -3.62
C THR A 82 16.16 4.36 -3.42
N ASP A 83 16.14 5.20 -4.45
CA ASP A 83 15.90 6.65 -4.31
C ASP A 83 14.94 7.24 -5.37
N LYS A 84 14.30 6.41 -6.20
CA LYS A 84 13.41 6.90 -7.28
C LYS A 84 11.92 6.62 -7.04
N SER A 85 11.59 5.77 -6.08
CA SER A 85 10.21 5.37 -5.81
C SER A 85 9.57 6.26 -4.74
N ASN A 86 8.41 6.83 -5.04
CA ASN A 86 7.66 7.72 -4.15
C ASN A 86 6.18 7.34 -4.11
N PHE A 87 5.51 7.78 -3.06
CA PHE A 87 4.05 7.76 -2.99
C PHE A 87 3.54 9.17 -2.68
N SER A 88 2.37 9.50 -3.23
CA SER A 88 1.66 10.74 -2.94
C SER A 88 0.17 10.46 -2.77
N SER A 89 -0.50 11.34 -2.03
CA SER A 89 -1.95 11.28 -1.83
C SER A 89 -2.51 12.67 -2.06
N GLU A 90 -3.45 12.77 -2.99
CA GLU A 90 -4.09 14.02 -3.37
C GLU A 90 -5.59 13.91 -3.10
N SER A 91 -6.24 14.99 -2.65
CA SER A 91 -7.70 14.98 -2.52
C SER A 91 -8.34 15.14 -3.90
N GLN A 92 -9.37 14.35 -4.16
CA GLN A 92 -10.13 14.34 -5.41
C GLN A 92 -11.63 14.40 -5.11
N GLY A 93 -12.38 15.12 -5.94
CA GLY A 93 -13.84 15.23 -5.83
C GLY A 93 -14.32 16.58 -5.29
N GLU A 94 -15.65 16.75 -5.31
CA GLU A 94 -16.32 17.99 -4.92
C GLU A 94 -16.79 17.95 -3.46
N ASN A 95 -17.20 19.12 -2.96
CA ASN A 95 -17.62 19.28 -1.57
C ASN A 95 -18.84 18.38 -1.26
N GLY A 96 -18.66 17.41 -0.36
CA GLY A 96 -19.65 16.37 -0.04
C GLY A 96 -19.28 14.95 -0.52
N SER A 97 -18.35 14.82 -1.48
CA SER A 97 -17.89 13.54 -2.04
C SER A 97 -16.36 13.49 -2.21
N LYS A 98 -15.62 14.12 -1.29
CA LYS A 98 -14.17 14.12 -1.34
C LYS A 98 -13.62 12.73 -1.02
N THR A 99 -12.84 12.21 -1.95
CA THR A 99 -12.02 11.01 -1.81
C THR A 99 -10.55 11.39 -1.90
N MET A 100 -9.66 10.45 -1.68
CA MET A 100 -8.21 10.59 -1.80
C MET A 100 -7.73 9.74 -2.97
N LEU A 101 -7.06 10.37 -3.93
CA LEU A 101 -6.32 9.68 -4.98
C LEU A 101 -4.93 9.35 -4.46
N ASN A 102 -4.68 8.07 -4.22
CA ASN A 102 -3.40 7.55 -3.76
C ASN A 102 -2.59 7.10 -4.97
N LYS A 103 -1.44 7.73 -5.18
CA LYS A 103 -0.49 7.43 -6.26
C LYS A 103 0.77 6.79 -5.68
N LEU A 104 1.27 5.76 -6.34
CA LEU A 104 2.50 5.07 -5.99
C LEU A 104 3.33 4.89 -7.26
N ALA A 105 4.49 5.52 -7.32
CA ALA A 105 5.45 5.36 -8.40
C ALA A 105 6.57 4.42 -7.95
N LEU A 106 6.65 3.26 -8.60
CA LEU A 106 7.66 2.24 -8.38
C LEU A 106 8.69 2.31 -9.49
N THR A 107 9.96 2.41 -9.17
CA THR A 107 11.04 2.36 -10.16
C THR A 107 11.86 1.09 -9.97
N PHE A 108 11.82 0.20 -10.95
CA PHE A 108 12.65 -0.99 -11.03
C PHE A 108 13.96 -0.68 -11.79
N PRO A 109 15.11 -1.16 -11.31
CA PRO A 109 16.37 -1.00 -12.04
C PRO A 109 16.39 -1.91 -13.27
N GLY A 110 16.77 -1.35 -14.42
CA GLY A 110 16.88 -2.09 -15.68
C GLY A 110 15.58 -2.20 -16.48
N THR A 111 15.72 -2.74 -17.68
CA THR A 111 14.64 -3.06 -18.63
C THR A 111 14.73 -4.50 -19.11
N GLU A 112 15.34 -5.36 -18.31
CA GLU A 112 15.52 -6.77 -18.64
C GLU A 112 14.16 -7.49 -18.77
N GLU A 113 14.19 -8.71 -19.30
CA GLU A 113 12.99 -9.48 -19.68
C GLU A 113 12.00 -9.64 -18.52
N GLU A 114 12.48 -9.83 -17.29
CA GLU A 114 11.63 -10.04 -16.10
C GLU A 114 10.90 -8.76 -15.66
N GLN A 115 11.58 -7.60 -15.64
CA GLN A 115 10.98 -6.32 -15.29
C GLN A 115 9.96 -5.88 -16.33
N SER A 116 10.29 -6.08 -17.61
CA SER A 116 9.41 -5.78 -18.74
C SER A 116 8.18 -6.69 -18.77
N ALA A 117 8.37 -7.99 -18.50
CA ALA A 117 7.28 -8.94 -18.38
C ALA A 117 6.38 -8.62 -17.17
N LEU A 118 6.95 -8.37 -15.99
CA LEU A 118 6.19 -7.97 -14.80
C LEU A 118 5.37 -6.70 -15.08
N ALA A 119 6.00 -5.65 -15.61
CA ALA A 119 5.33 -4.40 -15.93
C ALA A 119 4.19 -4.61 -16.94
N SER A 120 4.39 -5.44 -17.96
CA SER A 120 3.37 -5.77 -18.97
C SER A 120 2.26 -6.67 -18.43
N MET A 121 2.55 -7.57 -17.49
CA MET A 121 1.54 -8.41 -16.84
C MET A 121 0.68 -7.61 -15.86
N LEU A 122 1.24 -6.57 -15.25
CA LEU A 122 0.50 -5.67 -14.36
C LEU A 122 -0.33 -4.65 -15.14
N LEU A 123 -0.08 -4.49 -16.45
CA LEU A 123 -0.87 -3.61 -17.32
C LEU A 123 -2.31 -4.13 -17.42
N ASN A 124 -3.27 -3.31 -16.97
CA ASN A 124 -4.70 -3.64 -16.85
C ASN A 124 -5.06 -4.71 -15.80
N GLU A 125 -4.14 -5.09 -14.91
CA GLU A 125 -4.48 -5.93 -13.76
C GLU A 125 -4.80 -5.07 -12.54
N ASP A 126 -5.81 -5.49 -11.79
CA ASP A 126 -6.10 -4.91 -10.48
C ASP A 126 -5.19 -5.55 -9.43
N ILE A 127 -4.43 -4.71 -8.73
CA ILE A 127 -3.34 -5.14 -7.86
C ILE A 127 -3.39 -4.44 -6.51
N ILE A 128 -2.97 -5.18 -5.48
CA ILE A 128 -2.72 -4.68 -4.14
C ILE A 128 -1.20 -4.61 -3.96
N ALA A 129 -0.71 -3.42 -3.66
CA ALA A 129 0.71 -3.17 -3.42
C ALA A 129 0.95 -2.75 -1.96
N LEU A 130 1.86 -3.44 -1.29
CA LEU A 130 2.34 -3.10 0.05
C LEU A 130 3.77 -2.58 -0.07
N ILE A 131 3.99 -1.33 0.35
CA ILE A 131 5.31 -0.70 0.32
C ILE A 131 5.82 -0.40 1.74
N PRO A 132 6.89 -1.06 2.20
CA PRO A 132 7.58 -0.65 3.41
C PRO A 132 8.13 0.76 3.22
N GLN A 133 7.96 1.62 4.23
CA GLN A 133 8.68 2.88 4.32
C GLN A 133 10.06 2.64 4.95
N ARG A 134 10.95 3.64 4.88
CA ARG A 134 12.29 3.56 5.52
C ARG A 134 12.23 3.42 7.05
N ASN A 135 11.06 3.62 7.66
CA ASN A 135 10.80 3.38 9.08
C ASN A 135 10.37 1.92 9.40
N GLY A 136 10.33 1.03 8.40
CA GLY A 136 9.91 -0.37 8.54
C GLY A 136 8.40 -0.61 8.37
N LYS A 137 7.56 0.41 8.54
CA LYS A 137 6.10 0.27 8.45
C LYS A 137 5.64 0.15 7.00
N CYS A 138 4.84 -0.86 6.71
CA CYS A 138 4.23 -1.03 5.39
C CYS A 138 2.97 -0.18 5.22
N ARG A 139 2.81 0.39 4.03
CA ARG A 139 1.56 1.01 3.57
C ARG A 139 0.94 0.20 2.47
N GLN A 140 -0.39 0.09 2.51
CA GLN A 140 -1.16 -0.57 1.47
C GLN A 140 -1.70 0.45 0.46
N PHE A 141 -1.59 0.08 -0.82
CA PHE A 141 -2.22 0.72 -1.96
C PHE A 141 -3.08 -0.32 -2.65
N GLY A 142 -4.33 0.05 -2.93
CA GLY A 142 -5.36 -0.85 -3.43
C GLY A 142 -6.49 -1.00 -2.43
N ASP A 143 -7.72 -1.02 -2.93
CA ASP A 143 -8.95 -1.09 -2.14
C ASP A 143 -9.88 -2.17 -2.72
N ASP A 144 -10.93 -2.52 -1.98
CA ASP A 144 -11.97 -3.45 -2.43
C ASP A 144 -13.02 -2.75 -3.31
N ASN A 145 -13.19 -1.44 -3.11
CA ASN A 145 -14.24 -0.65 -3.75
C ASN A 145 -13.79 0.00 -5.07
N PHE A 146 -12.48 0.19 -5.25
CA PHE A 146 -11.91 0.91 -6.40
C PHE A 146 -10.77 0.10 -7.02
N GLU A 147 -10.85 -0.10 -8.33
CA GLU A 147 -9.81 -0.78 -9.10
C GLU A 147 -8.53 0.06 -9.13
N CYS A 148 -7.38 -0.59 -8.97
CA CYS A 148 -6.09 0.05 -9.12
C CYS A 148 -5.77 0.22 -10.61
N SER A 149 -5.54 1.46 -11.05
CA SER A 149 -5.02 1.74 -12.39
C SER A 149 -3.50 1.65 -12.37
N VAL A 150 -2.95 0.80 -13.23
CA VAL A 150 -1.51 0.56 -13.36
C VAL A 150 -1.02 1.05 -14.72
N ALA A 151 -0.08 1.99 -14.70
CA ALA A 151 0.57 2.56 -15.86
C ALA A 151 2.08 2.24 -15.84
N PRO A 152 2.51 1.14 -16.48
CA PRO A 152 3.93 0.89 -16.71
C PRO A 152 4.48 1.83 -17.78
N ALA A 153 5.69 2.34 -17.54
CA ALA A 153 6.47 3.11 -18.49
C ALA A 153 7.92 2.62 -18.46
N GLN A 154 8.59 2.68 -19.60
CA GLN A 154 9.94 2.16 -19.75
C GLN A 154 10.81 3.17 -20.49
N SER A 155 12.05 3.35 -20.01
CA SER A 155 13.04 4.19 -20.67
C SER A 155 14.35 3.44 -20.78
N SER A 156 14.87 3.31 -22.00
CA SER A 156 16.15 2.67 -22.28
C SER A 156 17.36 3.56 -21.98
N GLY A 157 17.13 4.86 -21.75
CA GLY A 157 18.18 5.89 -21.78
C GLY A 157 18.61 6.21 -23.21
N SER A 158 18.96 7.47 -23.48
CA SER A 158 19.39 7.95 -24.80
C SER A 158 20.88 8.35 -24.83
N SER A 159 21.48 8.57 -23.66
CA SER A 159 22.87 8.94 -23.45
C SER A 159 23.64 7.87 -22.67
N VAL A 160 24.98 7.86 -22.78
CA VAL A 160 25.90 6.95 -22.03
C VAL A 160 25.81 7.07 -20.51
N THR A 161 25.23 8.15 -20.00
CA THR A 161 24.98 8.39 -18.57
C THR A 161 23.56 8.05 -18.14
N ASP A 162 22.67 7.75 -19.08
CA ASP A 162 21.26 7.55 -18.77
C ASP A 162 21.04 6.15 -18.20
N GLU A 163 20.26 6.09 -17.13
CA GLU A 163 19.92 4.84 -16.50
C GLU A 163 18.69 4.23 -17.17
N THR A 164 18.84 2.98 -17.58
CA THR A 164 17.77 2.14 -18.09
C THR A 164 16.86 1.71 -16.93
N ASN A 165 15.60 2.18 -16.92
CA ASN A 165 14.67 1.96 -15.80
C ASN A 165 13.29 1.56 -16.31
N THR A 166 12.60 0.73 -15.52
CA THR A 166 11.18 0.42 -15.71
C THR A 166 10.39 1.01 -14.56
N THR A 167 9.52 1.98 -14.84
CA THR A 167 8.66 2.62 -13.85
C THR A 167 7.25 2.04 -13.93
N VAL A 168 6.65 1.74 -12.80
CA VAL A 168 5.24 1.33 -12.72
C VAL A 168 4.54 2.29 -11.79
N GLU A 169 3.63 3.07 -12.35
CA GLU A 169 2.77 3.97 -11.59
C GLU A 169 1.46 3.28 -11.27
N LEU A 170 1.08 3.28 -10.00
CA LEU A 170 -0.20 2.80 -9.52
C LEU A 170 -1.00 3.99 -9.04
N SER A 171 -2.29 4.02 -9.37
CA SER A 171 -3.22 5.03 -8.88
C SER A 171 -4.52 4.38 -8.45
N VAL A 172 -4.97 4.69 -7.25
CA VAL A 172 -6.20 4.14 -6.67
C VAL A 172 -6.95 5.25 -5.93
N GLY A 173 -8.24 5.37 -6.20
CA GLY A 173 -9.13 6.19 -5.39
C GLY A 173 -9.45 5.45 -4.10
N CYS A 174 -9.33 6.12 -2.95
CA CYS A 174 -9.73 5.57 -1.67
C CYS A 174 -10.46 6.65 -0.87
N GLU A 175 -11.28 6.24 0.09
CA GLU A 175 -11.91 7.20 1.01
C GLU A 175 -10.89 7.82 1.99
N THR A 176 -9.76 7.13 2.20
CA THR A 176 -8.73 7.53 3.15
C THR A 176 -7.32 7.60 2.55
N LEU A 177 -6.40 8.21 3.30
CA LEU A 177 -4.96 8.07 3.08
C LEU A 177 -4.54 6.58 3.11
N PRO A 178 -3.40 6.22 2.48
CA PRO A 178 -2.99 4.82 2.35
C PRO A 178 -2.70 4.25 3.76
N PRO A 179 -3.46 3.22 4.19
CA PRO A 179 -3.42 2.70 5.54
C PRO A 179 -2.10 1.97 5.83
N PHE A 180 -1.75 1.89 7.12
CA PHE A 180 -0.62 1.09 7.59
C PHE A 180 -1.03 -0.37 7.73
N TYR A 181 -0.31 -1.26 7.08
CA TYR A 181 -0.59 -2.69 7.09
C TYR A 181 0.31 -3.40 8.11
N TYR A 182 -0.26 -3.95 9.18
CA TYR A 182 0.46 -4.71 10.23
C TYR A 182 0.27 -6.22 10.11
N GLY A 183 -0.55 -6.67 9.16
CA GLY A 183 -0.75 -8.08 8.90
C GLY A 183 0.48 -8.79 8.33
N ASP A 184 0.32 -10.09 8.13
CA ASP A 184 1.34 -10.96 7.55
C ASP A 184 1.35 -10.86 6.02
N ILE A 185 2.56 -10.87 5.47
CA ILE A 185 2.84 -10.81 4.03
C ILE A 185 3.52 -12.12 3.62
N PRO A 186 2.77 -13.15 3.22
CA PRO A 186 3.35 -14.40 2.77
C PRO A 186 4.01 -14.20 1.39
N THR A 187 5.33 -14.42 1.32
CA THR A 187 6.09 -14.37 0.06
C THR A 187 6.76 -15.72 -0.23
N SER A 188 7.37 -15.86 -1.40
CA SER A 188 8.15 -17.06 -1.75
C SER A 188 9.36 -17.25 -0.81
N GLU A 189 9.98 -16.17 -0.35
CA GLU A 189 11.16 -16.17 0.54
C GLU A 189 10.79 -16.42 2.01
N GLY A 190 9.52 -16.25 2.38
CA GLY A 190 9.00 -16.42 3.73
C GLY A 190 7.92 -15.40 4.08
N THR A 191 7.42 -15.44 5.32
CA THR A 191 6.37 -14.52 5.76
C THR A 191 7.00 -13.28 6.39
N TYR A 192 6.75 -12.12 5.79
CA TYR A 192 7.18 -10.83 6.33
C TYR A 192 6.08 -10.23 7.22
N SER A 193 6.47 -9.51 8.28
CA SER A 193 5.53 -8.73 9.11
C SER A 193 5.37 -7.34 8.52
N GLY A 194 4.14 -6.90 8.23
CA GLY A 194 3.88 -5.53 7.75
C GLY A 194 4.14 -4.44 8.79
N GLU A 195 4.14 -4.81 10.08
CA GLU A 195 4.41 -3.88 11.18
C GLU A 195 5.87 -3.47 11.26
N THR A 196 6.79 -4.43 11.07
CA THR A 196 8.23 -4.23 11.22
C THR A 196 8.99 -4.24 9.90
N GLY A 197 8.40 -4.78 8.83
CA GLY A 197 9.06 -4.99 7.55
C GLY A 197 10.11 -6.11 7.58
N GLU A 198 10.17 -6.87 8.68
CA GLU A 198 11.14 -7.95 8.89
C GLU A 198 10.54 -9.32 8.56
N LEU A 199 11.41 -10.26 8.19
CA LEU A 199 11.03 -11.65 8.00
C LEU A 199 10.66 -12.24 9.38
N LYS A 200 9.46 -12.80 9.51
CA LYS A 200 9.11 -13.58 10.70
C LYS A 200 9.98 -14.83 10.69
N VAL A 201 11.00 -14.86 11.56
CA VAL A 201 11.82 -16.05 11.75
C VAL A 201 10.89 -17.12 12.32
N THR A 202 10.57 -18.13 11.52
CA THR A 202 9.88 -19.33 12.02
C THR A 202 10.80 -19.89 13.09
N THR A 203 10.47 -19.67 14.36
CA THR A 203 11.21 -20.24 15.48
C THR A 203 10.92 -21.74 15.45
N GLY A 204 11.66 -22.46 14.62
CA GLY A 204 11.83 -23.90 14.77
C GLY A 204 12.46 -24.10 16.13
N LYS A 205 11.65 -24.43 17.14
CA LYS A 205 12.16 -25.06 18.34
C LYS A 205 12.85 -26.36 17.92
N VAL A 206 14.17 -26.39 18.10
CA VAL A 206 14.94 -27.61 18.32
C VAL A 206 14.47 -28.25 19.62
#